data_AF-A0A847VDJ6-F1
#
_entry.id   AF-A0A847VDJ6-F1
#
_cell.length_a   1.000
_cell.length_b   1.000
_cell.length_c   1.000
_cell.angle_alpha   90.00
_cell.angle_beta   90.00
_cell.angle_gamma   90.00
#
_symmetry.space_group_name_H-M   'P 1'
#
loop_
_entity.id
_entity.type
_entity.pdbx_description
1 polymer ?
#
loop_
_entity_poly.entity_id
_entity_poly.type
_entity_poly.pdbx_seq_one_letter_code
_entity_poly.pdbx_strand_id
1 'polypeptide(L)'
;MAEEKKAKKVYTLEEIKFKEENKVMAILACIPVVGLILFFVEKEDQFVRYMGAQYMLLGAAQLILSIIPVIGWALSGIIGLVVVIFIIMGIVKVAKGERYDLPGLSALALKVMSSF
;
A
#
# COMPACT_ATOMS: atom_id res chain seq x y z
N MET A 1 -3.91 12.01 33.95
CA MET A 1 -3.84 12.47 32.54
C MET A 1 -4.32 11.30 31.71
N ALA A 2 -5.60 11.34 31.36
CA ALA A 2 -6.28 10.27 30.65
C ALA A 2 -5.79 10.28 29.20
N GLU A 3 -4.87 9.39 28.86
CA GLU A 3 -4.68 9.01 27.47
C GLU A 3 -5.95 8.30 27.02
N GLU A 4 -6.81 9.05 26.37
CA GLU A 4 -7.87 8.53 25.53
C GLU A 4 -7.23 7.53 24.57
N LYS A 5 -7.35 6.24 24.88
CA LYS A 5 -7.16 5.16 23.92
C LYS A 5 -8.15 5.42 22.79
N LYS A 6 -7.74 6.21 21.79
CA LYS A 6 -8.44 6.33 20.51
C LYS A 6 -8.75 4.91 20.07
N ALA A 7 -10.03 4.56 20.08
CA ALA A 7 -10.51 3.26 19.66
C ALA A 7 -9.86 2.94 18.31
N LYS A 8 -8.93 1.98 18.31
CA LYS A 8 -8.10 1.67 17.15
C LYS A 8 -9.05 1.11 16.10
N LYS A 9 -9.45 1.91 15.11
CA LYS A 9 -10.44 1.51 14.11
C LYS A 9 -9.85 0.33 13.34
N VAL A 10 -10.40 -0.85 13.55
CA VAL A 10 -9.94 -2.08 12.90
C VAL A 10 -10.54 -2.06 11.50
N TYR A 11 -9.73 -1.67 10.51
CA TYR A 11 -10.14 -1.70 9.11
C TYR A 11 -10.30 -3.13 8.65
N THR A 12 -11.48 -3.47 8.13
CA THR A 12 -11.69 -4.75 7.43
C THR A 12 -11.67 -4.53 5.92
N LEU A 13 -11.33 -5.60 5.20
CA LEU A 13 -11.37 -5.60 3.75
C LEU A 13 -12.80 -5.36 3.20
N GLU A 14 -13.85 -5.61 3.97
CA GLU A 14 -15.23 -5.42 3.49
C GLU A 14 -15.63 -3.94 3.39
N GLU A 15 -15.00 -3.10 4.22
CA GLU A 15 -15.23 -1.65 4.26
C GLU A 15 -14.48 -0.90 3.15
N ILE A 16 -13.41 -1.50 2.63
CA ILE A 16 -12.53 -0.91 1.62
C ILE A 16 -13.11 -1.18 0.23
N LYS A 17 -14.03 -0.31 -0.19
CA LYS A 17 -14.74 -0.41 -1.48
C LYS A 17 -14.17 0.57 -2.50
N PHE A 18 -14.02 0.08 -3.73
CA PHE A 18 -13.61 0.93 -4.85
C PHE A 18 -14.67 1.99 -5.14
N LYS A 19 -14.22 3.22 -5.40
CA LYS A 19 -15.05 4.33 -5.84
C LYS A 19 -14.54 4.86 -7.16
N GLU A 20 -15.43 4.99 -8.15
CA GLU A 20 -15.04 5.42 -9.49
C GLU A 20 -14.55 6.88 -9.53
N GLU A 21 -15.13 7.75 -8.71
CA GLU A 21 -14.70 9.15 -8.53
C GLU A 21 -13.20 9.30 -8.24
N ASN A 22 -12.64 8.36 -7.48
CA ASN A 22 -11.26 8.43 -6.99
C ASN A 22 -10.32 7.46 -7.72
N LYS A 23 -10.77 6.92 -8.86
CA LYS A 23 -10.02 5.93 -9.65
C LYS A 23 -8.61 6.40 -10.00
N VAL A 24 -8.46 7.65 -10.42
CA VAL A 24 -7.15 8.22 -10.76
C VAL A 24 -6.23 8.25 -9.54
N MET A 25 -6.74 8.71 -8.39
CA MET A 25 -5.97 8.72 -7.14
C MET A 25 -5.59 7.31 -6.70
N ALA A 26 -6.48 6.33 -6.88
CA ALA A 26 -6.21 4.94 -6.56
C ALA A 26 -5.12 4.32 -7.46
N ILE A 27 -5.11 4.66 -8.76
CA ILE A 27 -4.05 4.25 -9.69
C ILE A 27 -2.72 4.90 -9.27
N LEU A 28 -2.73 6.19 -8.96
CA LEU A 28 -1.55 6.91 -8.50
C LEU A 28 -1.00 6.34 -7.17
N ALA A 29 -1.88 5.90 -6.28
CA ALA A 29 -1.52 5.25 -5.02
C ALA A 29 -0.74 3.94 -5.20
N CYS A 30 -0.76 3.34 -6.40
CA CYS A 30 0.04 2.16 -6.73
C CYS A 30 1.54 2.47 -6.83
N ILE A 31 1.92 3.74 -7.04
CA ILE A 31 3.32 4.14 -7.10
C ILE A 31 3.82 4.35 -5.67
N PRO A 32 4.89 3.67 -5.20
CA PRO A 32 5.26 3.67 -3.78
C PRO A 32 5.41 5.05 -3.13
N VAL A 33 6.07 5.99 -3.83
CA VAL A 33 6.29 7.35 -3.34
C VAL A 33 4.98 8.15 -3.28
N VAL A 34 4.12 8.00 -4.28
CA VAL A 34 2.82 8.69 -4.34
C VAL A 34 1.83 8.05 -3.37
N GLY A 35 1.86 6.72 -3.23
CA GLY A 35 1.10 5.94 -2.27
C GLY A 35 1.39 6.34 -0.84
N LEU A 36 2.65 6.64 -0.49
CA LEU A 36 3.02 7.23 0.79
C LEU A 36 2.32 8.59 1.02
N ILE A 37 2.36 9.48 0.03
CA ILE A 37 1.74 10.80 0.13
C ILE A 37 0.22 10.66 0.28
N LEU A 38 -0.41 9.88 -0.58
CA LEU A 38 -1.86 9.66 -0.56
C LEU A 38 -2.33 8.95 0.71
N PHE A 39 -1.53 8.05 1.28
CA PHE A 39 -1.85 7.43 2.57
C PHE A 39 -2.05 8.45 3.71
N PHE A 40 -1.26 9.54 3.72
CA PHE A 40 -1.35 10.61 4.71
C PHE A 40 -2.32 11.73 4.34
N VAL A 41 -2.43 12.06 3.05
CA VAL A 41 -3.27 13.15 2.55
C VAL A 41 -4.73 12.72 2.45
N GLU A 42 -4.99 11.53 1.92
CA GLU A 42 -6.33 11.00 1.77
C GLU A 42 -6.86 10.54 3.13
N LYS A 43 -8.06 10.98 3.49
CA LYS A 43 -8.71 10.62 4.77
C LYS A 43 -10.10 10.05 4.59
N GLU A 44 -10.76 10.38 3.47
CA GLU A 44 -12.13 10.00 3.21
C GLU A 44 -12.16 8.65 2.47
N ASP A 45 -11.32 8.51 1.44
CA ASP A 45 -11.27 7.30 0.65
C ASP A 45 -10.36 6.23 1.26
N GLN A 46 -10.98 5.21 1.86
CA GLN A 46 -10.25 4.09 2.46
C GLN A 46 -9.61 3.17 1.42
N PHE A 47 -10.11 3.13 0.18
CA PHE A 47 -9.50 2.36 -0.91
C PHE A 47 -8.19 2.99 -1.36
N VAL A 48 -8.18 4.30 -1.58
CA VAL A 48 -6.96 5.05 -1.94
C VAL A 48 -5.95 5.00 -0.79
N ARG A 49 -6.37 5.19 0.47
CA ARG A 49 -5.48 5.02 1.64
C ARG A 49 -4.91 3.61 1.73
N TYR A 50 -5.74 2.58 1.54
CA TYR A 50 -5.31 1.19 1.64
C TYR A 50 -4.29 0.83 0.58
N MET A 51 -4.57 1.20 -0.67
CA MET A 51 -3.64 1.05 -1.79
C MET A 51 -2.33 1.80 -1.46
N GLY A 52 -2.42 3.07 -1.05
CA GLY A 52 -1.26 3.86 -0.67
C GLY A 52 -0.41 3.19 0.41
N ALA A 53 -1.04 2.66 1.47
CA ALA A 53 -0.36 1.91 2.52
C ALA A 53 0.34 0.65 1.99
N GLN A 54 -0.30 -0.14 1.12
CA GLN A 54 0.30 -1.35 0.56
C GLN A 54 1.54 -1.05 -0.30
N TYR A 55 1.47 -0.08 -1.21
CA TYR A 55 2.59 0.22 -2.11
C TYR A 55 3.68 1.03 -1.41
N MET A 56 3.35 1.85 -0.41
CA MET A 56 4.32 2.40 0.52
C MET A 56 5.12 1.29 1.20
N LEU A 57 4.44 0.28 1.76
CA LEU A 57 5.09 -0.84 2.42
C LEU A 57 5.92 -1.69 1.44
N LEU A 58 5.45 -1.86 0.20
CA LEU A 58 6.22 -2.51 -0.86
C LEU A 58 7.52 -1.76 -1.16
N GLY A 59 7.46 -0.43 -1.28
CA GLY A 59 8.63 0.41 -1.46
C GLY A 59 9.60 0.36 -0.28
N ALA A 60 9.08 0.41 0.94
CA ALA A 60 9.88 0.29 2.16
C ALA A 60 10.58 -1.08 2.26
N ALA A 61 9.88 -2.17 1.94
CA ALA A 61 10.45 -3.51 1.92
C ALA A 61 11.58 -3.62 0.89
N GLN A 62 11.40 -3.05 -0.30
CA GLN A 62 12.46 -3.01 -1.32
C GLN A 62 13.70 -2.24 -0.84
N LEU A 63 13.52 -1.10 -0.18
CA LEU A 63 14.64 -0.32 0.38
C LEU A 63 15.40 -1.11 1.45
N ILE A 64 14.69 -1.79 2.36
CA ILE A 64 15.31 -2.60 3.41
C ILE A 64 16.12 -3.76 2.82
N LEU A 65 15.57 -4.48 1.83
CA LEU A 65 16.28 -5.58 1.16
C LEU A 65 17.54 -5.10 0.44
N SER A 66 17.54 -3.88 -0.09
CA SER A 66 18.71 -3.32 -0.78
C SER A 66 19.89 -3.02 0.14
N ILE A 67 19.67 -2.89 1.46
CA ILE A 67 20.71 -2.62 2.46
C ILE A 67 21.48 -3.90 2.83
N ILE A 68 20.91 -5.09 2.61
CA ILE A 68 21.54 -6.37 2.99
C ILE A 68 22.69 -6.68 2.00
N PRO A 69 23.96 -6.65 2.42
CA PRO A 69 25.09 -6.91 1.53
C PRO A 69 25.09 -8.38 1.07
N VAL A 70 25.68 -8.63 -0.11
CA VAL A 70 25.77 -9.95 -0.77
C VAL A 70 24.43 -10.46 -1.30
N ILE A 71 23.45 -10.75 -0.45
CA ILE A 71 22.15 -11.33 -0.87
C ILE A 71 21.30 -10.28 -1.58
N GLY A 72 21.18 -9.08 -0.98
CA GLY A 72 20.37 -8.00 -1.55
C GLY A 72 20.89 -7.54 -2.91
N TRP A 73 22.21 -7.55 -3.10
CA TRP A 73 22.83 -7.15 -4.36
C TRP A 73 22.69 -8.22 -5.45
N ALA A 74 22.92 -9.48 -5.11
CA ALA A 74 22.76 -10.59 -6.06
C ALA A 74 21.32 -10.74 -6.57
N LEU A 75 20.33 -10.46 -5.71
CA LEU A 75 18.91 -10.54 -6.05
C LEU A 75 18.27 -9.20 -6.43
N SER A 76 19.02 -8.08 -6.37
CA SER A 76 18.49 -6.73 -6.55
C SER A 76 17.68 -6.56 -7.85
N GLY A 77 18.20 -7.07 -8.97
CA GLY A 77 17.51 -7.03 -10.26
C GLY A 77 16.20 -7.83 -10.28
N ILE A 78 16.19 -9.00 -9.63
CA ILE A 78 14.99 -9.86 -9.55
C ILE A 78 13.95 -9.22 -8.62
N ILE A 79 14.37 -8.70 -7.47
CA ILE A 79 13.50 -8.02 -6.52
C ILE A 79 12.85 -6.79 -7.15
N GLY A 80 13.66 -5.96 -7.84
CA GLY A 80 13.15 -4.79 -8.56
C GLY A 80 12.11 -5.17 -9.62
N LEU A 81 12.36 -6.24 -10.37
CA LEU A 81 11.40 -6.75 -11.35
C LEU A 81 10.09 -7.20 -10.68
N VAL A 82 10.17 -7.94 -9.57
CA VAL A 82 8.98 -8.38 -8.81
C VAL A 82 8.17 -7.19 -8.29
N VAL A 83 8.83 -6.15 -7.77
CA VAL A 83 8.16 -4.93 -7.31
C VAL A 83 7.43 -4.24 -8.47
N VAL A 84 8.09 -4.09 -9.62
CA VAL A 84 7.46 -3.50 -10.82
C VAL A 84 6.25 -4.32 -11.27
N ILE A 85 6.36 -5.66 -11.28
CA ILE A 85 5.24 -6.54 -11.60
C ILE A 85 4.05 -6.30 -10.66
N PHE A 86 4.31 -6.19 -9.35
CA PHE A 86 3.25 -5.90 -8.37
C PHE A 86 2.60 -4.53 -8.58
N ILE A 87 3.38 -3.50 -8.91
CA ILE A 87 2.85 -2.17 -9.25
C ILE A 87 1.96 -2.25 -10.48
N ILE A 88 2.41 -2.91 -11.56
CA ILE A 88 1.64 -3.05 -12.79
C ILE A 88 0.35 -3.83 -12.55
N MET A 89 0.40 -4.94 -11.83
CA MET A 89 -0.80 -5.71 -11.46
C MET A 89 -1.79 -4.87 -10.66
N GLY A 90 -1.30 -4.07 -9.71
CA GLY A 90 -2.08 -3.08 -8.98
C GLY A 90 -2.83 -2.13 -9.89
N ILE A 91 -2.09 -1.43 -10.75
CA ILE A 91 -2.64 -0.45 -11.68
C ILE A 91 -3.71 -1.09 -12.57
N VAL A 92 -3.43 -2.26 -13.15
CA VAL A 92 -4.38 -2.95 -14.03
C VAL A 92 -5.66 -3.35 -13.30
N LYS A 93 -5.56 -3.87 -12.07
CA LYS A 93 -6.74 -4.24 -11.28
C LYS A 93 -7.57 -3.02 -10.88
N VAL A 94 -6.93 -1.96 -10.41
CA VAL A 94 -7.61 -0.70 -10.04
C VAL A 94 -8.26 -0.06 -11.27
N ALA A 95 -7.60 -0.11 -12.42
CA ALA A 95 -8.17 0.36 -13.68
C ALA A 95 -9.46 -0.42 -14.05
N LYS A 96 -9.57 -1.68 -13.64
CA LYS A 96 -10.79 -2.50 -13.76
C LYS A 96 -11.80 -2.27 -12.62
N GLY A 97 -11.48 -1.43 -11.63
CA GLY A 97 -12.32 -1.20 -10.45
C GLY A 97 -12.21 -2.30 -9.39
N GLU A 98 -11.20 -3.16 -9.49
CA GLU A 98 -10.95 -4.24 -8.54
C GLU A 98 -9.86 -3.84 -7.54
N ARG A 99 -10.00 -4.31 -6.30
CA ARG A 99 -8.93 -4.20 -5.31
C ARG A 99 -7.84 -5.24 -5.58
N TYR A 100 -6.59 -4.86 -5.43
CA TYR A 100 -5.46 -5.79 -5.48
C TYR A 100 -4.80 -5.95 -4.10
N ASP A 101 -5.08 -7.09 -3.47
CA ASP A 101 -4.55 -7.42 -2.16
C ASP A 101 -3.20 -8.15 -2.29
N LEU A 102 -2.10 -7.42 -2.11
CA LEU A 102 -0.75 -7.96 -2.07
C LEU A 102 -0.60 -8.96 -0.90
N PRO A 103 -0.21 -10.21 -1.14
CA PRO A 103 -0.04 -11.20 -0.08
C PRO A 103 1.05 -10.74 0.90
N GLY A 104 0.79 -10.90 2.20
CA GLY A 104 1.67 -10.42 3.27
C GLY A 104 1.59 -8.92 3.54
N LEU A 105 1.55 -8.07 2.50
CA LEU A 105 1.47 -6.61 2.65
C LEU A 105 0.05 -6.11 2.96
N SER A 106 -1.00 -6.79 2.49
CA SER A 106 -2.39 -6.43 2.78
C SER A 106 -2.68 -6.36 4.28
N ALA A 107 -2.33 -7.40 5.04
CA ALA A 107 -2.53 -7.43 6.49
C ALA A 107 -1.71 -6.35 7.21
N LEU A 108 -0.47 -6.10 6.75
CA LEU A 108 0.36 -5.02 7.27
C LEU A 108 -0.22 -3.64 6.96
N ALA A 109 -0.77 -3.44 5.76
CA ALA A 109 -1.41 -2.20 5.35
C ALA A 109 -2.65 -1.88 6.22
N LEU A 110 -3.50 -2.88 6.51
CA LEU A 110 -4.61 -2.73 7.45
C LEU A 110 -4.12 -2.35 8.85
N LYS A 111 -3.05 -2.99 9.32
CA LYS A 111 -2.44 -2.68 10.62
C LYS A 111 -1.85 -1.28 10.66
N VAL A 112 -1.21 -0.83 9.58
CA VAL A 112 -0.67 0.53 9.44
C VAL A 112 -1.82 1.54 9.43
N MET A 113 -2.86 1.35 8.62
CA MET A 113 -4.05 2.21 8.65
C MET A 113 -4.68 2.30 10.03
N SER A 114 -4.83 1.18 10.76
CA SER A 114 -5.39 1.20 12.11
C SER A 114 -4.53 1.96 13.13
N SER A 115 -3.26 2.21 12.83
CA SER A 115 -2.33 2.89 13.73
C SER A 115 -2.28 4.41 13.50
N PHE A 116 -2.87 4.94 12.42
CA PHE A 116 -2.85 6.36 12.04
C PHE A 116 -4.24 6.91 11.67
#